data_AF-A0A850EXU6-F1
#
_entry.id   AF-A0A850EXU6-F1
#
_cell.length_a   1.000
_cell.length_b   1.000
_cell.length_c   1.000
_cell.angle_alpha   90.00
_cell.angle_beta   90.00
_cell.angle_gamma   90.00
#
_symmetry.space_group_name_H-M   'P 1'
#
loop_
_entity.id
_entity.type
_entity.pdbx_description
1 polymer ?
#
loop_
_entity_poly.entity_id
_entity_poly.type
_entity_poly.pdbx_seq_one_letter_code
_entity_poly.pdbx_strand_id
1 'polypeptide(L)' 'MVRSETDEYFKIQAGDAVFWTQEEWHETRTKTGLTALVIESETLNPSVYMTSKNTIHPS' A
#
# COMPACT_ATOMS: atom_id res chain seq x y z
N MET A 1 3.54 -3.74 -7.40
CA MET A 1 3.81 -4.50 -6.15
C MET A 1 4.36 -3.52 -5.15
N VAL A 2 4.06 -3.73 -3.87
CA VAL A 2 4.57 -2.90 -2.78
C VAL A 2 5.21 -3.77 -1.72
N ARG A 3 6.17 -3.20 -1.00
CA ARG A 3 6.85 -3.82 0.12
C ARG A 3 7.05 -2.77 1.20
N SER A 4 6.92 -3.17 2.45
CA SER A 4 7.24 -2.35 3.64
C SER A 4 8.46 -2.96 4.35
N GLU A 5 8.51 -2.98 5.68
CA GLU A 5 9.63 -3.52 6.45
C GLU A 5 9.85 -5.03 6.27
N THR A 6 8.81 -5.77 5.91
CA THR A 6 8.91 -7.21 5.64
C THR A 6 9.60 -7.48 4.29
N ASP A 7 10.20 -8.66 4.11
CA ASP A 7 10.84 -9.03 2.83
C ASP A 7 9.85 -9.49 1.75
N GLU A 8 8.57 -9.19 1.93
CA GLU A 8 7.48 -9.70 1.13
C GLU A 8 6.89 -8.64 0.20
N TYR A 9 6.61 -9.04 -1.04
CA TYR A 9 5.96 -8.18 -2.02
C TYR A 9 4.47 -8.49 -2.14
N PHE A 10 3.65 -7.48 -1.86
CA PHE A 10 2.22 -7.55 -2.07
C PHE A 10 1.85 -7.05 -3.47
N LYS A 11 1.01 -7.82 -4.17
CA LYS A 11 0.45 -7.40 -5.46
C LYS A 11 -0.63 -6.35 -5.23
N ILE A 12 -0.55 -5.28 -5.99
CA ILE A 12 -1.54 -4.21 -6.05
C ILE A 12 -1.90 -3.94 -7.51
N GLN A 13 -3.09 -3.40 -7.74
CA GLN A 13 -3.59 -3.01 -9.06
C GLN A 13 -4.14 -1.58 -9.06
N ALA A 14 -4.50 -1.07 -10.23
CA ALA A 14 -5.14 0.24 -10.35
C ALA A 14 -6.43 0.29 -9.51
N GLY A 15 -6.60 1.36 -8.74
CA GLY A 15 -7.71 1.53 -7.80
C GLY A 15 -7.41 1.03 -6.38
N ASP A 16 -6.29 0.36 -6.16
CA ASP A 16 -5.86 -0.03 -4.82
C ASP A 16 -5.24 1.16 -4.10
N ALA A 17 -5.47 1.22 -2.79
CA ALA A 17 -4.80 2.13 -1.89
C ALA A 17 -3.93 1.33 -0.92
N VAL A 18 -2.73 1.83 -0.67
CA VAL A 18 -1.80 1.28 0.32
C VAL A 18 -1.56 2.38 1.35
N PHE A 19 -1.51 1.97 2.62
CA PHE A 19 -1.27 2.88 3.72
C PHE A 19 0.08 2.54 4.36
N TRP A 20 0.83 3.59 4.66
CA TRP A 20 2.08 3.53 5.41
C TRP A 20 1.99 4.50 6.59
N THR A 21 2.55 4.09 7.71
CA THR A 21 2.69 4.96 8.87
C THR A 21 3.83 5.97 8.67
N GLN A 22 3.81 7.06 9.44
CA GLN A 22 4.88 8.05 9.40
C GLN A 22 6.23 7.35 9.65
N GLU A 23 7.23 7.68 8.82
CA GLU A 23 8.59 7.09 8.85
C GLU A 23 8.69 5.60 8.48
N GLU A 24 7.59 4.94 8.11
CA GLU A 24 7.63 3.54 7.64
C GLU A 24 8.36 3.44 6.30
N TRP A 25 9.40 2.61 6.25
CA TRP A 25 10.10 2.34 5.00
C TRP A 25 9.19 1.58 4.02
N HIS A 26 9.20 2.01 2.76
CA HIS A 26 8.38 1.39 1.73
C HIS A 26 9.03 1.47 0.34
N GLU A 27 8.75 0.46 -0.49
CA GLU A 27 9.17 0.40 -1.88
C GLU A 27 8.00 0.00 -2.79
N THR A 28 7.87 0.68 -3.93
CA THR A 28 6.90 0.33 -4.98
C THR A 28 7.61 -0.06 -6.27
N ARG A 29 7.24 -1.22 -6.83
CA ARG A 29 7.77 -1.73 -8.11
C ARG A 29 6.68 -1.95 -9.16
N THR A 30 6.98 -1.55 -10.40
CA THR A 30 6.13 -1.77 -11.57
C THR A 30 6.97 -2.28 -12.75
N LYS A 31 6.36 -3.08 -13.64
CA LYS A 31 6.99 -3.53 -14.89
C LYS A 31 6.65 -2.62 -16.08
N THR A 32 5.50 -1.93 -16.04
CA THR A 32 4.92 -1.22 -17.19
C THR A 32 4.72 0.27 -16.93
N GLY A 33 5.28 0.80 -15.85
CA GLY A 33 5.00 2.15 -15.35
C GLY A 33 3.87 2.18 -14.32
N LEU A 34 3.80 3.27 -13.56
CA LEU A 34 2.79 3.50 -12.53
C LEU A 34 2.58 5.01 -12.43
N THR A 35 1.32 5.44 -12.39
CA THR A 35 0.94 6.76 -11.92
C THR A 35 0.28 6.58 -10.55
N ALA A 36 0.73 7.33 -9.55
CA ALA A 36 0.24 7.24 -8.19
C ALA A 36 -0.22 8.61 -7.69
N LEU A 37 -1.18 8.61 -6.77
CA LEU A 37 -1.59 9.77 -5.97
C LEU A 37 -1.14 9.51 -4.53
N VAL A 38 -0.36 10.42 -3.95
CA VAL A 38 0.13 10.32 -2.57
C VAL A 38 -0.58 11.38 -1.74
N ILE A 39 -1.12 10.97 -0.59
CA ILE A 39 -1.78 11.85 0.39
C ILE A 39 -1.08 11.63 1.73
N GLU A 40 -0.52 12.70 2.29
CA GLU A 40 0.19 12.68 3.57
C GLU A 40 -0.51 13.58 4.57
N SER A 41 -0.71 13.09 5.79
CA SER A 41 -1.32 13.84 6.89
C SER A 41 -1.06 13.15 8.22
N GLU A 42 -0.70 13.94 9.23
CA GLU A 42 -0.47 13.48 10.61
C GLU A 42 -1.73 12.89 11.26
N THR A 43 -2.92 13.25 10.77
CA THR A 43 -4.21 12.88 11.37
C THR A 43 -5.04 11.94 10.49
N LEU A 44 -4.51 11.49 9.36
CA LEU A 44 -5.22 10.56 8.48
C LEU A 44 -5.31 9.17 9.11
N ASN A 45 -6.54 8.70 9.31
CA ASN A 45 -6.83 7.33 9.70
C ASN A 45 -7.62 6.61 8.59
N PRO A 46 -6.97 5.80 7.73
CA PRO A 46 -7.64 5.13 6.62
C PRO A 46 -8.72 4.16 7.05
N SER A 47 -8.60 3.56 8.24
CA SER A 47 -9.58 2.59 8.74
C SER A 47 -10.98 3.19 8.93
N VAL A 48 -11.09 4.52 9.02
CA VAL A 48 -12.36 5.25 9.13
C VAL A 48 -13.09 5.33 7.78
N TYR A 49 -12.36 5.30 6.67
CA TYR A 49 -12.89 5.59 5.33
C TYR A 49 -12.75 4.42 4.34
N MET A 50 -11.87 3.45 4.64
CA MET A 50 -11.48 2.39 3.72
C MET A 50 -11.71 1.02 4.36
N THR A 51 -12.37 0.14 3.63
CA THR A 51 -12.52 -1.27 4.03
C THR A 51 -11.24 -2.02 3.71
N SER A 52 -10.73 -2.80 4.67
CA SER A 52 -9.57 -3.66 4.44
C SER A 52 -9.85 -4.68 3.35
N LYS A 53 -8.91 -4.86 2.42
CA LYS A 53 -8.94 -6.01 1.54
C LYS A 53 -8.58 -7.26 2.33
N ASN A 54 -9.47 -8.26 2.30
CA ASN A 54 -9.17 -9.57 2.87
C ASN A 54 -8.23 -10.31 1.90
N THR A 55 -6.92 -10.14 2.04
CA THR A 55 -5.94 -10.91 1.28
C THR A 55 -5.81 -12.30 1.89
N ILE A 56 -6.54 -13.26 1.32
CA ILE A 56 -6.26 -14.69 1.55
C ILE A 56 -4.89 -14.96 0.95
N HIS A 57 -3.88 -15.14 1.79
CA HIS A 57 -2.54 -15.54 1.36
C HIS A 57 -2.56 -17.06 1.07
N PRO A 58 -2.35 -17.53 -0.17
CA PRO A 58 -2.10 -18.95 -0.40
C PRO A 58 -0.68 -19.25 0.09
N SER A 59 -0.60 -20.09 1.13
CA SER A 59 0.62 -20.73 1.62
C SER A 59 1.38 -21.47 0.53
#